data_AF-A0A7M2YU82-F1
#
_entry.id   AF-A0A7M2YU82-F1
#
_cell.length_a   1.000
_cell.length_b   1.000
_cell.length_c   1.000
_cell.angle_alpha   90.00
_cell.angle_beta   90.00
_cell.angle_gamma   90.00
#
_symmetry.space_group_name_H-M   'P 1'
#
loop_
_entity.id
_entity.type
_entity.pdbx_description
1 polymer ?
#
loop_
_entity_poly.entity_id
_entity_poly.type
_entity_poly.pdbx_seq_one_letter_code
_entity_poly.pdbx_strand_id
1 'polypeptide(L)'
;MTVAVELLVGRELTESERAIDVVRLDRALAAAKDDLNAAIHDEMLRAVLVWVATGSPPRLGVSQAMRDVLDRLHDLGREEGWLELERLGYDLTGRRHYVEEGPSDRDVPGYLTRNLRGVEVRIEDELVRADLAGASQQAVARAVMEIPGARDIASRAISTALINGFAQTFEQNADLVSGWAYTAVLDAGTCEVCRPLDGTVYDTLDELFRVLPNFGPNPRCYGGGRCRCRAVPLPAGHAQDQRRPYSAQFELPADYSYTRGEVQDAIAAAGSLHDLPTGAAAAKVIVDHALPADNPGFYDAQTLEIHIAAAADTPAMTFLHEAGHYISHQALGQPGELSALTEELEPWRQAVGETESIRLLLALLDLDEIPAVTGSGERVRVPVDHDFLLYLLHPEEVWARSYAQWVATRSGNQTLLRQLHLDRRGLYPMQWEDDDFEPVARAIDRIMEQLGWTI
;
A
#
# COMPACT_ATOMS: atom_id res chain seq x y z
N MET A 1 -4.86 -15.65 22.19
CA MET A 1 -6.02 -14.76 21.93
C MET A 1 -6.16 -14.44 20.46
N THR A 2 -5.07 -14.13 19.76
CA THR A 2 -5.01 -13.89 18.31
C THR A 2 -5.80 -14.91 17.48
N VAL A 3 -5.61 -16.21 17.75
CA VAL A 3 -6.34 -17.30 17.07
C VAL A 3 -7.87 -17.16 17.16
N ALA A 4 -8.41 -16.68 18.29
CA ALA A 4 -9.85 -16.51 18.43
C ALA A 4 -10.40 -15.34 17.59
N VAL A 5 -9.60 -14.28 17.43
CA VAL A 5 -9.95 -13.14 16.58
C VAL A 5 -9.83 -13.53 15.11
N GLU A 6 -8.75 -14.22 14.72
CA GLU A 6 -8.56 -14.74 13.35
C GLU A 6 -9.71 -15.66 12.93
N LEU A 7 -10.18 -16.53 13.83
CA LEU A 7 -11.35 -17.38 13.59
C LEU A 7 -12.65 -16.58 13.41
N LEU A 8 -12.80 -15.46 14.13
CA LEU A 8 -13.98 -14.59 14.03
C LEU A 8 -13.98 -13.80 12.71
N VAL A 9 -12.82 -13.27 12.31
CA VAL A 9 -12.65 -12.49 11.06
C VAL A 9 -12.63 -13.41 9.84
N GLY A 10 -12.20 -14.66 10.00
CA GLY A 10 -12.10 -15.64 8.92
C GLY A 10 -10.84 -15.47 8.06
N ARG A 11 -9.82 -14.77 8.57
CA ARG A 11 -8.50 -14.62 7.95
C ARG A 11 -7.42 -14.43 9.01
N GLU A 12 -6.17 -14.60 8.59
CA GLU A 12 -5.01 -14.24 9.40
C GLU A 12 -4.95 -12.72 9.60
N LEU A 13 -4.55 -12.30 10.80
CA LEU A 13 -4.39 -10.89 11.13
C LEU A 13 -3.03 -10.38 10.65
N THR A 14 -3.01 -9.17 10.11
CA THR A 14 -1.76 -8.46 9.81
C THR A 14 -1.04 -8.12 11.12
N GLU A 15 0.25 -7.79 11.04
CA GLU A 15 1.02 -7.39 12.22
C GLU A 15 0.41 -6.17 12.93
N SER A 16 -0.02 -5.15 12.16
CA SER A 16 -0.78 -4.00 12.66
C SER A 16 -2.03 -4.39 13.42
N GLU A 17 -2.77 -5.40 12.94
CA GLU A 17 -4.00 -5.86 13.60
C GLU A 17 -3.72 -6.68 14.85
N ARG A 18 -2.62 -7.43 14.88
CA ARG A 18 -2.18 -8.15 16.09
C ARG A 18 -1.75 -7.22 17.22
N ALA A 19 -1.35 -5.99 16.90
CA ALA A 19 -1.04 -4.97 17.89
C ALA A 19 -2.29 -4.45 18.63
N ILE A 20 -3.50 -4.70 18.10
CA ILE A 20 -4.76 -4.22 18.68
C ILE A 20 -5.24 -5.17 19.79
N ASP A 21 -5.50 -4.65 20.99
CA ASP A 21 -6.17 -5.41 22.05
C ASP A 21 -7.70 -5.40 21.84
N VAL A 22 -8.15 -6.17 20.84
CA VAL A 22 -9.56 -6.30 20.46
C VAL A 22 -10.44 -6.69 21.65
N VAL A 23 -9.94 -7.56 22.54
CA VAL A 23 -10.71 -8.08 23.67
C VAL A 23 -10.88 -7.04 24.78
N ARG A 24 -9.86 -6.22 25.06
CA ARG A 24 -9.97 -5.08 25.98
C ARG A 24 -10.92 -4.03 25.43
N LEU A 25 -10.77 -3.67 24.16
CA LEU A 25 -11.60 -2.65 23.51
C LEU A 25 -13.08 -3.06 23.43
N ASP A 26 -13.38 -4.30 23.05
CA ASP A 26 -14.77 -4.76 22.97
C ASP A 26 -15.46 -4.77 24.34
N ARG A 27 -14.77 -5.23 25.39
CA ARG A 27 -15.29 -5.17 26.77
C ARG A 27 -15.55 -3.74 27.23
N ALA A 28 -14.63 -2.82 26.97
CA ALA A 28 -14.79 -1.41 27.32
C ALA A 28 -15.95 -0.76 26.57
N LEU A 29 -16.10 -1.03 25.27
CA LEU A 29 -17.20 -0.54 24.45
C LEU A 29 -18.55 -1.09 24.93
N ALA A 30 -18.62 -2.37 25.29
CA ALA A 30 -19.84 -2.98 25.83
C ALA A 30 -20.27 -2.31 27.16
N ALA A 31 -19.33 -2.13 28.09
CA ALA A 31 -19.59 -1.48 29.37
C ALA A 31 -20.02 -0.01 29.18
N ALA A 32 -19.27 0.76 28.39
CA ALA A 32 -19.57 2.16 28.13
C ALA A 32 -20.91 2.35 27.40
N LYS A 33 -21.31 1.40 26.54
CA LYS A 33 -22.62 1.42 25.90
C LYS A 33 -23.76 1.32 26.92
N ASP A 34 -23.63 0.41 27.88
CA ASP A 34 -24.66 0.21 28.89
C ASP A 34 -24.70 1.39 29.89
N ASP A 35 -23.54 1.90 30.31
CA ASP A 35 -23.42 3.11 31.15
C ASP A 35 -24.03 4.35 30.47
N LEU A 36 -23.67 4.62 29.22
CA LEU A 36 -24.17 5.78 28.49
C LEU A 36 -25.66 5.66 28.20
N ASN A 37 -26.15 4.46 27.90
CA ASN A 37 -27.57 4.20 27.72
C ASN A 37 -28.35 4.45 29.02
N ALA A 38 -27.82 4.04 30.18
CA ALA A 38 -28.42 4.35 31.47
C ALA A 38 -28.43 5.86 31.74
N ALA A 39 -27.33 6.57 31.49
CA ALA A 39 -27.25 8.01 31.66
C ALA A 39 -28.23 8.78 30.75
N ILE A 40 -28.44 8.32 29.51
CA ILE A 40 -29.44 8.88 28.58
C ILE A 40 -30.85 8.66 29.12
N HIS A 41 -31.14 7.48 29.65
CA HIS A 41 -32.45 7.20 30.24
C HIS A 41 -32.74 8.05 31.48
N ASP A 42 -31.77 8.23 32.38
CA ASP A 42 -31.92 9.10 33.55
C ASP A 42 -32.22 10.55 33.14
N GLU A 43 -31.55 11.02 32.08
CA GLU A 43 -31.78 12.34 31.52
C GLU A 43 -33.14 12.48 30.84
N MET A 44 -33.61 11.44 30.14
CA MET A 44 -34.97 11.38 29.60
C MET A 44 -36.01 11.46 30.70
N LEU A 45 -35.84 10.68 31.78
CA LEU A 45 -36.74 10.72 32.93
C LEU A 45 -36.76 12.12 33.58
N ARG A 46 -35.58 12.73 33.79
CA ARG A 46 -35.46 14.10 34.30
C ARG A 46 -36.22 15.08 33.42
N ALA A 47 -36.04 15.04 32.10
CA ALA A 47 -36.69 15.95 31.16
C ALA A 47 -38.22 15.80 31.15
N VAL A 48 -38.73 14.57 31.22
CA VAL A 48 -40.17 14.29 31.33
C VAL A 48 -40.75 14.83 32.64
N LEU A 49 -40.08 14.61 33.77
CA LEU A 49 -40.54 15.11 35.06
C LEU A 49 -40.61 16.65 35.07
N VAL A 50 -39.64 17.33 34.46
CA VAL A 50 -39.66 18.79 34.28
C VAL A 50 -40.84 19.22 33.41
N TRP A 51 -41.09 18.53 32.29
CA TRP A 51 -42.24 18.82 31.44
C TRP A 51 -43.57 18.66 32.19
N VAL A 52 -43.78 17.54 32.90
CA VAL A 52 -45.02 17.33 33.66
C VAL A 52 -45.20 18.39 34.76
N ALA A 53 -44.12 18.81 35.41
CA ALA A 53 -44.19 19.82 36.47
C ALA A 53 -44.46 21.24 35.95
N THR A 54 -43.99 21.57 34.74
CA THR A 54 -43.94 22.96 34.24
C THR A 54 -44.79 23.23 33.00
N GLY A 55 -45.24 22.18 32.32
CA GLY A 55 -45.86 22.26 30.99
C GLY A 55 -44.89 22.64 29.86
N SER A 56 -43.59 22.84 30.14
CA SER A 56 -42.61 23.28 29.14
C SER A 56 -41.97 22.09 28.40
N PRO A 57 -41.87 22.09 27.07
CA PRO A 57 -41.39 20.95 26.28
C PRO A 57 -40.10 20.32 26.85
N PRO A 58 -39.97 18.98 26.84
CA PRO A 58 -38.81 18.31 27.42
C PRO A 58 -37.53 18.70 26.67
N ARG A 59 -36.51 19.09 27.43
CA ARG A 59 -35.16 19.42 26.93
C ARG A 59 -34.15 18.44 27.52
N LEU A 60 -33.44 17.72 26.67
CA LEU A 60 -32.34 16.82 27.00
C LEU A 60 -31.02 17.59 26.91
N GLY A 61 -30.27 17.57 28.01
CA GLY A 61 -28.90 18.07 28.09
C GLY A 61 -27.89 16.92 28.11
N VAL A 62 -26.63 17.26 27.83
CA VAL A 62 -25.51 16.33 28.06
C VAL A 62 -25.14 16.39 29.53
N SER A 63 -25.57 15.39 30.30
CA SER A 63 -25.30 15.28 31.74
C SER A 63 -23.83 14.99 32.02
N GLN A 64 -23.38 15.22 33.26
CA GLN A 64 -22.01 14.91 33.66
C GLN A 64 -21.71 13.41 33.50
N ALA A 65 -22.65 12.54 33.88
CA ALA A 65 -22.49 11.09 33.72
C ALA A 65 -22.25 10.66 32.26
N MET A 66 -22.90 11.33 31.29
CA MET A 66 -22.63 11.08 29.87
C MET A 66 -21.22 11.51 29.48
N ARG A 67 -20.75 12.67 29.94
CA ARG A 67 -19.39 13.17 29.68
C ARG A 67 -18.35 12.22 30.24
N ASP A 68 -18.52 11.83 31.50
CA ASP A 68 -17.59 10.92 32.19
C ASP A 68 -17.41 9.59 31.42
N VAL A 69 -18.47 9.05 30.81
CA VAL A 69 -18.37 7.83 29.99
C VAL A 69 -17.58 8.07 28.70
N LEU A 70 -17.83 9.19 28.03
CA LEU A 70 -17.18 9.54 26.77
C LEU A 70 -15.70 9.90 26.98
N ASP A 71 -15.40 10.65 28.04
CA ASP A 71 -14.04 11.02 28.42
C ASP A 71 -13.22 9.78 28.77
N ARG A 72 -13.78 8.83 29.54
CA ARG A 72 -13.12 7.53 29.82
C ARG A 72 -12.79 6.75 28.55
N LEU A 73 -13.69 6.71 27.56
CA LEU A 73 -13.44 6.01 26.30
C LEU A 73 -12.43 6.74 25.43
N HIS A 74 -12.47 8.06 25.42
CA HIS A 74 -11.50 8.88 24.72
C HIS A 74 -10.09 8.64 25.29
N ASP A 75 -9.95 8.68 26.62
CA ASP A 75 -8.68 8.39 27.30
C ASP A 75 -8.21 6.96 27.05
N LEU A 76 -9.12 5.98 27.06
CA LEU A 76 -8.79 4.61 26.68
C LEU A 76 -8.28 4.51 25.24
N GLY A 77 -8.92 5.20 24.29
CA GLY A 77 -8.48 5.22 22.89
C GLY A 77 -7.08 5.83 22.74
N ARG A 78 -6.78 6.86 23.52
CA ARG A 78 -5.43 7.46 23.55
C ARG A 78 -4.38 6.49 24.09
N GLU A 79 -4.69 5.85 25.23
CA GLU A 79 -3.83 4.87 25.88
C GLU A 79 -3.56 3.67 24.95
N GLU A 80 -4.61 3.09 24.35
CA GLU A 80 -4.43 1.97 23.42
C GLU A 80 -3.73 2.40 22.14
N GLY A 81 -3.95 3.61 21.62
CA GLY A 81 -3.19 4.13 20.49
C GLY A 81 -1.69 4.22 20.80
N TRP A 82 -1.33 4.55 22.04
CA TRP A 82 0.07 4.59 22.47
C TRP A 82 0.65 3.17 22.58
N LEU A 83 -0.08 2.26 23.24
CA LEU A 83 0.32 0.87 23.37
C LEU A 83 0.42 0.16 22.01
N GLU A 84 -0.45 0.50 21.05
CA GLU A 84 -0.37 0.00 19.67
C GLU A 84 0.94 0.43 18.99
N LEU A 85 1.34 1.69 19.13
CA LEU A 85 2.63 2.16 18.61
C LEU A 85 3.81 1.43 19.27
N GLU A 86 3.79 1.23 20.59
CA GLU A 86 4.84 0.48 21.30
C GLU A 86 4.90 -0.99 20.85
N ARG A 87 3.74 -1.65 20.72
CA ARG A 87 3.65 -3.04 20.24
C ARG A 87 4.16 -3.20 18.81
N LEU A 88 4.03 -2.15 18.00
CA LEU A 88 4.55 -2.08 16.63
C LEU A 88 6.03 -1.69 16.56
N GLY A 89 6.69 -1.47 17.69
CA GLY A 89 8.13 -1.21 17.75
C GLY A 89 8.53 0.25 17.52
N TYR A 90 7.60 1.19 17.56
CA TYR A 90 7.94 2.61 17.46
C TYR A 90 8.64 3.10 18.73
N ASP A 91 9.73 3.86 18.57
CA ASP A 91 10.41 4.51 19.69
C ASP A 91 9.68 5.81 20.07
N LEU A 92 8.96 5.75 21.20
CA LEU A 92 8.24 6.89 21.76
C LEU A 92 9.05 7.64 22.82
N THR A 93 10.34 7.31 22.99
CA THR A 93 11.21 7.95 23.98
C THR A 93 11.28 9.46 23.76
N GLY A 94 11.06 10.22 24.84
CA GLY A 94 11.07 11.68 24.80
C GLY A 94 9.76 12.31 24.29
N ARG A 95 8.80 11.51 23.82
CA ARG A 95 7.44 11.98 23.57
C ARG A 95 6.63 11.95 24.85
N ARG A 96 5.77 12.96 25.02
CA ARG A 96 4.86 12.99 26.16
C ARG A 96 3.64 12.14 25.82
N HIS A 97 3.36 11.14 26.65
CA HIS A 97 2.09 10.40 26.64
C HIS A 97 0.86 11.34 26.83
N TYR A 98 1.08 12.54 27.36
CA TYR A 98 0.09 13.59 27.52
C TYR A 98 0.66 14.92 27.03
N VAL A 99 0.32 15.32 25.80
CA VAL A 99 0.33 16.74 25.47
C VAL A 99 -0.89 17.36 26.14
N GLU A 100 -0.70 18.54 26.74
CA GLU A 100 -1.77 19.36 27.32
C GLU A 100 -2.96 19.43 26.36
N GLU A 101 -4.17 19.58 26.92
CA GLU A 101 -5.46 19.73 26.22
C GLU A 101 -5.40 20.81 25.14
N GLY A 102 -4.78 20.52 24.00
CA GLY A 102 -5.11 21.17 22.75
C GLY A 102 -6.59 20.87 22.52
N PRO A 103 -7.40 21.86 22.13
CA PRO A 103 -8.79 21.59 21.81
C PRO A 103 -8.79 20.47 20.77
N SER A 104 -9.24 19.28 21.16
CA SER A 104 -9.61 18.30 20.16
C SER A 104 -10.73 19.01 19.40
N ASP A 105 -10.50 19.37 18.14
CA ASP A 105 -11.50 20.06 17.29
C ASP A 105 -12.80 19.23 17.15
N ARG A 106 -12.82 18.01 17.68
CA ARG A 106 -13.93 17.08 17.67
C ARG A 106 -14.76 17.25 18.94
N ASP A 107 -15.73 18.17 18.85
CA ASP A 107 -16.76 18.44 19.85
C ASP A 107 -17.69 17.23 20.09
N VAL A 108 -17.20 16.21 20.82
CA VAL A 108 -17.96 15.02 21.23
C VAL A 108 -19.22 15.41 22.02
N PRO A 109 -19.17 16.36 22.98
CA PRO A 109 -20.38 16.86 23.64
C PRO A 109 -21.40 17.48 22.68
N GLY A 110 -20.96 18.23 21.68
CA GLY A 110 -21.84 18.78 20.65
C GLY A 110 -22.39 17.72 19.72
N TYR A 111 -21.63 16.66 19.40
CA TYR A 111 -22.14 15.50 18.69
C TYR A 111 -23.28 14.84 19.45
N LEU A 112 -23.09 14.59 20.76
CA LEU A 112 -24.12 14.01 21.60
C LEU A 112 -25.34 14.94 21.71
N THR A 113 -25.12 16.25 21.88
CA THR A 113 -26.19 17.27 21.92
C THR A 113 -27.03 17.24 20.63
N ARG A 114 -26.40 17.18 19.45
CA ARG A 114 -27.11 17.10 18.16
C ARG A 114 -27.97 15.83 18.07
N ASN A 115 -27.48 14.70 18.56
CA ASN A 115 -28.24 13.44 18.53
C ASN A 115 -29.37 13.39 19.58
N LEU A 116 -29.15 13.95 20.77
CA LEU A 116 -30.18 14.06 21.82
C LEU A 116 -31.37 14.91 21.35
N ARG A 117 -31.15 15.98 20.58
CA ARG A 117 -32.24 16.75 19.95
C ARG A 117 -33.16 15.89 19.08
N GLY A 118 -32.62 14.87 18.41
CA GLY A 118 -33.44 13.92 17.65
C GLY A 118 -34.30 13.00 18.53
N VAL A 119 -33.94 12.82 19.81
CA VAL A 119 -34.78 12.15 20.82
C VAL A 119 -35.81 13.11 21.37
N GLU A 120 -35.45 14.37 21.64
CA GLU A 120 -36.38 15.41 22.10
C GLU A 120 -37.62 15.49 21.18
N VAL A 121 -37.40 15.58 19.86
CA VAL A 121 -38.49 15.64 18.87
C VAL A 121 -39.40 14.40 18.92
N ARG A 122 -38.82 13.21 19.09
CA ARG A 122 -39.59 11.96 19.16
C ARG A 122 -40.34 11.81 20.47
N ILE A 123 -39.77 12.28 21.58
CA ILE A 123 -40.46 12.39 22.86
C ILE A 123 -41.66 13.32 22.69
N GLU A 124 -41.47 14.50 22.10
CA GLU A 124 -42.55 15.45 21.87
C GLU A 124 -43.67 14.84 21.00
N ASP A 125 -43.34 14.21 19.87
CA ASP A 125 -44.31 13.57 18.98
C ASP A 125 -45.13 12.46 19.67
N GLU A 126 -44.48 11.57 20.43
CA GLU A 126 -45.18 10.49 21.14
C GLU A 126 -46.03 11.01 22.29
N LEU A 127 -45.57 12.03 23.02
CA LEU A 127 -46.35 12.66 24.08
C LEU A 127 -47.60 13.37 23.53
N VAL A 128 -47.50 13.98 22.34
CA VAL A 128 -48.64 14.60 21.65
C VAL A 128 -49.64 13.55 21.18
N ARG A 129 -49.17 12.41 20.65
CA ARG A 129 -50.04 11.31 20.18
C ARG A 129 -50.77 10.60 21.30
N ALA A 130 -50.13 10.42 22.46
CA ALA A 130 -50.66 9.63 23.55
C ALA A 130 -51.84 10.29 24.30
N ASP A 131 -52.27 11.50 23.90
CA ASP A 131 -53.35 12.30 24.53
C ASP A 131 -53.32 12.18 26.05
N LEU A 132 -52.21 12.64 26.63
CA LEU A 132 -51.87 12.41 28.04
C LEU A 132 -52.71 13.21 29.03
N ALA A 133 -53.83 13.79 28.58
CA ALA A 133 -54.81 14.46 29.41
C ALA A 133 -55.41 13.47 30.43
N GLY A 134 -54.80 13.40 31.62
CA GLY A 134 -55.22 12.53 32.73
C GLY A 134 -54.36 11.29 32.95
N ALA A 135 -53.30 11.07 32.17
CA ALA A 135 -52.36 9.98 32.41
C ALA A 135 -51.52 10.24 33.68
N SER A 136 -51.25 9.18 34.47
CA SER A 136 -50.36 9.29 35.62
C SER A 136 -48.91 9.58 35.19
N GLN A 137 -48.13 10.27 36.03
CA GLN A 137 -46.70 10.49 35.81
C GLN A 137 -45.93 9.20 35.49
N GLN A 138 -46.30 8.09 36.12
CA GLN A 138 -45.69 6.78 35.85
C GLN A 138 -46.02 6.23 34.46
N ALA A 139 -47.22 6.45 33.95
CA ALA A 139 -47.61 6.02 32.61
C ALA A 139 -46.85 6.82 31.53
N VAL A 140 -46.72 8.14 31.72
CA VAL A 140 -45.94 9.03 30.86
C VAL A 140 -44.46 8.62 30.85
N ALA A 141 -43.87 8.42 32.04
CA ALA A 141 -42.48 8.00 32.16
C ALA A 141 -42.23 6.65 31.47
N ARG A 142 -43.14 5.67 31.63
CA ARG A 142 -43.00 4.36 30.96
C ARG A 142 -43.05 4.49 29.45
N ALA A 143 -43.99 5.26 28.90
CA ALA A 143 -44.11 5.47 27.45
C ALA A 143 -42.84 6.12 26.86
N VAL A 144 -42.26 7.09 27.55
CA VAL A 144 -41.03 7.75 27.09
C VAL A 144 -39.82 6.82 27.15
N MET A 145 -39.74 5.94 28.13
CA MET A 145 -38.66 4.96 28.25
C MET A 145 -38.72 3.86 27.19
N GLU A 146 -39.86 3.68 26.53
CA GLU A 146 -40.02 2.75 25.40
C GLU A 146 -39.60 3.37 24.06
N ILE A 147 -39.30 4.68 24.02
CA ILE A 147 -38.92 5.36 22.78
C ILE A 147 -37.57 4.80 22.28
N PRO A 148 -37.57 4.12 21.12
CA PRO A 148 -36.36 3.52 20.59
C PRO A 148 -35.37 4.63 20.21
N GLY A 149 -34.08 4.49 20.55
CA GLY A 149 -33.05 5.40 20.05
C GLY A 149 -31.92 5.70 21.02
N ALA A 150 -32.15 5.63 22.33
CA ALA A 150 -31.11 5.86 23.34
C ALA A 150 -29.89 4.96 23.11
N ARG A 151 -30.13 3.66 22.89
CA ARG A 151 -29.08 2.68 22.61
C ARG A 151 -28.35 2.92 21.28
N ASP A 152 -29.03 3.47 20.26
CA ASP A 152 -28.41 3.79 18.97
C ASP A 152 -27.49 5.01 19.10
N ILE A 153 -27.95 6.04 19.82
CA ILE A 153 -27.16 7.24 20.13
C ILE A 153 -25.95 6.87 20.98
N ALA A 154 -26.15 6.05 22.01
CA ALA A 154 -25.06 5.54 22.82
C ALA A 154 -24.03 4.82 21.96
N SER A 155 -24.47 3.93 21.07
CA SER A 155 -23.57 3.17 20.18
C SER A 155 -22.75 4.06 19.24
N ARG A 156 -23.33 5.17 18.74
CA ARG A 156 -22.59 6.10 17.88
C ARG A 156 -21.59 6.94 18.66
N ALA A 157 -22.03 7.47 19.81
CA ALA A 157 -21.21 8.36 20.63
C ALA A 157 -19.98 7.64 21.21
N ILE A 158 -20.13 6.39 21.66
CA ILE A 158 -18.99 5.62 22.19
C ILE A 158 -17.94 5.31 21.09
N SER A 159 -18.37 4.92 19.89
CA SER A 159 -17.44 4.63 18.79
C SER A 159 -16.70 5.89 18.38
N THR A 160 -17.39 7.04 18.29
CA THR A 160 -16.76 8.33 18.01
C THR A 160 -15.76 8.74 19.09
N ALA A 161 -16.11 8.61 20.39
CA ALA A 161 -15.21 8.97 21.47
C ALA A 161 -13.92 8.13 21.46
N LEU A 162 -14.05 6.81 21.29
CA LEU A 162 -12.90 5.90 21.22
C LEU A 162 -12.00 6.22 20.01
N ILE A 163 -12.58 6.36 18.81
CA ILE A 163 -11.81 6.65 17.58
C ILE A 163 -11.11 8.01 17.67
N ASN A 164 -11.74 9.01 18.30
CA ASN A 164 -11.10 10.30 18.51
C ASN A 164 -9.87 10.20 19.42
N GLY A 165 -9.93 9.35 20.45
CA GLY A 165 -8.78 9.08 21.31
C GLY A 165 -7.60 8.48 20.52
N PHE A 166 -7.88 7.49 19.67
CA PHE A 166 -6.88 6.93 18.75
C PHE A 166 -6.31 7.99 17.80
N ALA A 167 -7.21 8.73 17.13
CA ALA A 167 -6.83 9.76 16.17
C ALA A 167 -5.90 10.80 16.79
N GLN A 168 -6.17 11.25 18.02
CA GLN A 168 -5.30 12.21 18.70
C GLN A 168 -3.88 11.65 18.91
N THR A 169 -3.77 10.41 19.40
CA THR A 169 -2.46 9.78 19.59
C THR A 169 -1.75 9.57 18.25
N PHE A 170 -2.45 9.13 17.21
CA PHE A 170 -1.87 8.89 15.90
C PHE A 170 -1.47 10.17 15.18
N GLU A 171 -2.27 11.25 15.24
CA GLU A 171 -1.93 12.56 14.68
C GLU A 171 -0.67 13.14 15.34
N GLN A 172 -0.55 13.02 16.67
CA GLN A 172 0.62 13.50 17.42
C GLN A 172 1.90 12.72 17.13
N ASN A 173 1.78 11.51 16.59
CA ASN A 173 2.90 10.61 16.30
C ASN A 173 3.03 10.25 14.82
N ALA A 174 2.29 10.95 13.95
CA ALA A 174 2.23 10.65 12.52
C ALA A 174 3.60 10.75 11.84
N ASP A 175 4.51 11.56 12.38
CA ASP A 175 5.87 11.73 11.88
C ASP A 175 6.79 10.52 12.16
N LEU A 176 6.40 9.61 13.08
CA LEU A 176 7.10 8.34 13.28
C LEU A 176 6.57 7.23 12.36
N VAL A 177 5.31 7.33 11.94
CA VAL A 177 4.58 6.24 11.30
C VAL A 177 4.96 6.15 9.82
N SER A 178 5.46 4.99 9.40
CA SER A 178 5.92 4.72 8.02
C SER A 178 4.79 4.51 7.01
N GLY A 179 3.59 4.18 7.49
CA GLY A 179 2.38 4.01 6.69
C GLY A 179 1.20 3.57 7.55
N TRP A 180 0.03 3.42 6.92
CA TRP A 180 -1.23 3.17 7.59
C TRP A 180 -1.96 2.01 6.94
N ALA A 181 -2.63 1.18 7.74
CA ALA A 181 -3.60 0.21 7.23
C ALA A 181 -5.02 0.60 7.64
N TYR A 182 -5.96 0.34 6.74
CA TYR A 182 -7.38 0.33 7.09
C TYR A 182 -7.71 -1.02 7.72
N THR A 183 -8.41 -1.02 8.86
CA THR A 183 -8.91 -2.27 9.46
C THR A 183 -10.35 -2.14 9.93
N ALA A 184 -11.11 -3.23 9.80
CA ALA A 184 -12.44 -3.42 10.32
C ALA A 184 -12.49 -4.53 11.39
N VAL A 185 -11.35 -4.98 11.93
CA VAL A 185 -11.24 -6.09 12.89
C VAL A 185 -12.05 -5.91 14.18
N LEU A 186 -12.39 -4.66 14.55
CA LEU A 186 -13.24 -4.35 15.71
C LEU A 186 -14.74 -4.56 15.46
N ASP A 187 -15.15 -4.82 14.22
CA ASP A 187 -16.51 -5.13 13.83
C ASP A 187 -16.62 -6.61 13.47
N ALA A 188 -17.42 -7.38 14.23
CA ALA A 188 -17.72 -8.79 13.89
C ALA A 188 -18.51 -8.96 12.57
N GLY A 189 -18.95 -7.86 11.95
CA GLY A 189 -19.76 -7.84 10.74
C GLY A 189 -19.28 -6.78 9.75
N THR A 190 -18.12 -7.00 9.12
CA THR A 190 -17.58 -6.11 8.09
C THR A 190 -18.54 -6.02 6.89
N CYS A 191 -19.08 -4.81 6.64
CA CYS A 191 -20.02 -4.56 5.55
C CYS A 191 -19.34 -4.59 4.17
N GLU A 192 -20.12 -4.66 3.09
CA GLU A 192 -19.61 -4.75 1.72
C GLU A 192 -18.74 -3.55 1.30
N VAL A 193 -18.93 -2.38 1.92
CA VAL A 193 -18.10 -1.20 1.68
C VAL A 193 -16.73 -1.31 2.35
N CYS A 194 -16.68 -1.86 3.56
CA CYS A 194 -15.46 -1.91 4.36
C CYS A 194 -14.63 -3.18 4.06
N ARG A 195 -15.29 -4.26 3.63
CA ARG A 195 -14.64 -5.55 3.35
C ARG A 195 -13.49 -5.47 2.34
N PRO A 196 -13.61 -4.79 1.18
CA PRO A 196 -12.49 -4.67 0.24
C PRO A 196 -11.40 -3.70 0.70
N LEU A 197 -11.66 -2.88 1.73
CA LEU A 197 -10.69 -1.95 2.32
C LEU A 197 -9.99 -2.57 3.55
N ASP A 198 -10.53 -3.64 4.12
CA ASP A 198 -9.97 -4.29 5.31
C ASP A 198 -8.62 -4.92 4.99
N GLY A 199 -7.55 -4.39 5.59
CA GLY A 199 -6.16 -4.76 5.33
C GLY A 199 -5.46 -3.94 4.24
N THR A 200 -6.13 -2.99 3.58
CA THR A 200 -5.46 -2.15 2.58
C THR A 200 -4.52 -1.15 3.24
N VAL A 201 -3.36 -0.97 2.62
CA VAL A 201 -2.27 -0.12 3.11
C VAL A 201 -2.24 1.22 2.35
N TYR A 202 -1.82 2.27 3.04
CA TYR A 202 -1.72 3.65 2.55
C TYR A 202 -0.40 4.25 3.04
N ASP A 203 0.34 4.92 2.16
CA ASP A 203 1.64 5.48 2.51
C ASP A 203 1.52 6.77 3.31
N THR A 204 0.46 7.53 3.03
CA THR A 204 0.24 8.83 3.64
C THR A 204 -1.14 8.94 4.28
N LEU A 205 -1.23 9.82 5.29
CA LEU A 205 -2.53 10.20 5.87
C LEU A 205 -3.47 10.80 4.82
N ASP A 206 -2.93 11.55 3.85
CA ASP A 206 -3.73 12.17 2.79
C ASP A 206 -4.42 11.12 1.92
N GLU A 207 -3.74 10.03 1.57
CA GLU A 207 -4.33 8.92 0.81
C GLU A 207 -5.37 8.16 1.62
N LEU A 208 -5.01 7.80 2.86
CA LEU A 208 -5.91 7.16 3.79
C LEU A 208 -7.19 8.00 3.98
N PHE A 209 -7.07 9.30 4.19
CA PHE A 209 -8.21 10.18 4.48
C PHE A 209 -9.15 10.39 3.29
N ARG A 210 -8.75 10.02 2.06
CA ARG A 210 -9.68 9.96 0.91
C ARG A 210 -10.74 8.88 1.10
N VAL A 211 -10.44 7.80 1.82
CA VAL A 211 -11.36 6.69 2.08
C VAL A 211 -11.86 6.64 3.52
N LEU A 212 -11.01 7.04 4.46
CA LEU A 212 -11.23 6.93 5.89
C LEU A 212 -10.80 8.24 6.59
N PRO A 213 -11.56 9.33 6.40
CA PRO A 213 -11.23 10.61 7.01
C PRO A 213 -11.19 10.48 8.53
N ASN A 214 -10.33 11.27 9.18
CA ASN A 214 -10.27 11.41 10.63
C ASN A 214 -9.96 10.09 11.38
N PHE A 215 -9.24 9.15 10.73
CA PHE A 215 -8.93 7.80 11.22
C PHE A 215 -10.15 6.90 11.43
N GLY A 216 -11.33 7.33 10.96
CA GLY A 216 -12.57 6.56 10.95
C GLY A 216 -13.72 7.18 11.75
N PRO A 217 -14.89 6.52 11.74
CA PRO A 217 -15.23 5.40 10.86
C PRO A 217 -15.43 5.83 9.40
N ASN A 218 -15.46 4.87 8.48
CA ASN A 218 -15.70 5.14 7.05
C ASN A 218 -17.10 5.77 6.87
N PRO A 219 -17.22 6.96 6.26
CA PRO A 219 -18.49 7.67 6.11
C PRO A 219 -19.51 6.92 5.25
N ARG A 220 -19.05 5.95 4.43
CA ARG A 220 -19.89 5.09 3.59
C ARG A 220 -20.22 3.74 4.23
N CYS A 221 -19.71 3.44 5.44
CA CYS A 221 -20.02 2.21 6.15
C CYS A 221 -21.53 2.12 6.45
N TYR A 222 -22.14 0.94 6.25
CA TYR A 222 -23.56 0.72 6.56
C TYR A 222 -23.88 0.90 8.05
N GLY A 223 -22.88 0.70 8.92
CA GLY A 223 -22.97 0.97 10.35
C GLY A 223 -23.06 2.46 10.69
N GLY A 224 -22.66 3.35 9.76
CA GLY A 224 -22.53 4.79 9.98
C GLY A 224 -21.61 5.08 11.17
N GLY A 225 -22.03 5.99 12.06
CA GLY A 225 -21.27 6.30 13.28
C GLY A 225 -21.16 5.17 14.31
N ARG A 226 -21.82 4.03 14.10
CA ARG A 226 -21.68 2.83 14.95
C ARG A 226 -20.50 1.96 14.54
N CYS A 227 -20.06 2.10 13.29
CA CYS A 227 -18.97 1.33 12.71
C CYS A 227 -17.67 1.59 13.49
N ARG A 228 -16.84 0.57 13.64
CA ARG A 228 -15.58 0.58 14.38
C ARG A 228 -14.37 0.39 13.47
N CYS A 229 -14.57 0.37 12.14
CA CYS A 229 -13.47 0.47 11.19
C CYS A 229 -12.65 1.74 11.46
N ARG A 230 -11.33 1.59 11.44
CA ARG A 230 -10.38 2.64 11.77
C ARG A 230 -9.05 2.44 11.06
N ALA A 231 -8.22 3.46 11.11
CA ALA A 231 -6.84 3.36 10.67
C ALA A 231 -5.98 2.81 11.81
N VAL A 232 -4.94 2.07 11.43
CA VAL A 232 -3.89 1.59 12.32
C VAL A 232 -2.52 1.83 11.69
N PRO A 233 -1.48 2.16 12.47
CA PRO A 233 -0.13 2.30 11.95
C PRO A 233 0.44 0.95 11.49
N LEU A 234 1.33 0.98 10.50
CA LEU A 234 2.14 -0.19 10.12
C LEU A 234 3.22 -0.48 11.18
N PRO A 235 3.91 -1.63 11.14
CA PRO A 235 5.04 -1.88 12.03
C PRO A 235 6.18 -0.86 11.85
N ALA A 236 6.92 -0.56 12.91
CA ALA A 236 8.13 0.26 12.82
C ALA A 236 9.18 -0.48 11.99
N GLY A 237 9.84 0.25 11.07
CA GLY A 237 10.75 -0.39 10.13
C GLY A 237 10.04 -1.35 9.16
N HIS A 238 8.70 -1.34 9.11
CA HIS A 238 8.01 -1.72 7.88
C HIS A 238 8.60 -0.82 6.82
N ALA A 239 9.58 -1.37 6.09
CA ALA A 239 10.06 -0.79 4.87
C ALA A 239 8.77 -0.55 4.11
N GLN A 240 8.43 0.73 3.95
CA GLN A 240 7.43 1.11 2.98
C GLN A 240 7.69 0.20 1.80
N ASP A 241 6.64 -0.47 1.33
CA ASP A 241 6.68 -1.06 0.03
C ASP A 241 6.75 0.13 -0.93
N GLN A 242 7.92 0.76 -0.94
CA GLN A 242 8.34 2.00 -1.53
C GLN A 242 8.44 1.63 -2.99
N ARG A 243 7.37 1.17 -3.62
CA ARG A 243 7.39 0.76 -5.00
C ARG A 243 6.85 1.94 -5.77
N ARG A 244 7.74 2.57 -6.52
CA ARG A 244 7.34 3.50 -7.55
C ARG A 244 6.98 2.66 -8.78
N PRO A 245 5.86 2.97 -9.45
CA PRO A 245 5.53 2.35 -10.72
C PRO A 245 6.77 2.31 -11.62
N TYR A 246 7.07 1.19 -12.26
CA TYR A 246 8.25 1.08 -13.14
C TYR A 246 8.36 2.26 -14.10
N SER A 247 7.23 2.73 -14.64
CA SER A 247 7.16 3.88 -15.54
C SER A 247 7.58 5.21 -14.90
N ALA A 248 7.40 5.38 -13.59
CA ALA A 248 7.78 6.59 -12.86
C ALA A 248 9.30 6.73 -12.67
N GLN A 249 10.07 5.69 -13.03
CA GLN A 249 11.53 5.66 -12.95
C GLN A 249 12.21 6.18 -14.21
N PHE A 250 11.43 6.46 -15.27
CA PHE A 250 11.97 6.87 -16.56
C PHE A 250 11.32 8.17 -17.05
N GLU A 251 12.14 9.21 -17.23
CA GLU A 251 11.74 10.46 -17.85
C GLU A 251 11.88 10.35 -19.36
N LEU A 252 10.76 10.17 -20.06
CA LEU A 252 10.73 10.09 -21.52
C LEU A 252 10.79 11.49 -22.15
N PRO A 253 11.52 11.67 -23.27
CA PRO A 253 11.60 12.94 -23.97
C PRO A 253 10.24 13.30 -24.59
N ALA A 254 9.95 14.59 -24.79
CA ALA A 254 8.60 15.04 -25.19
C ALA A 254 8.29 14.86 -26.69
N ASP A 255 9.28 14.51 -27.52
CA ASP A 255 9.16 14.37 -28.97
C ASP A 255 8.43 13.08 -29.39
N TYR A 256 7.69 13.13 -30.50
CA TYR A 256 6.96 11.97 -31.02
C TYR A 256 7.81 11.29 -32.11
N SER A 257 8.53 10.23 -31.75
CA SER A 257 9.31 9.39 -32.68
C SER A 257 8.85 7.92 -32.59
N TYR A 258 9.11 7.13 -33.65
CA TYR A 258 8.81 5.69 -33.66
C TYR A 258 9.55 4.96 -32.54
N THR A 259 10.84 5.26 -32.38
CA THR A 259 11.70 4.76 -31.30
C THR A 259 11.07 4.99 -29.93
N ARG A 260 10.51 6.19 -29.68
CA ARG A 260 9.83 6.46 -28.42
C ARG A 260 8.62 5.56 -28.19
N GLY A 261 7.82 5.28 -29.24
CA GLY A 261 6.65 4.41 -29.12
C GLY A 261 7.03 3.00 -28.68
N GLU A 262 8.08 2.42 -29.27
CA GLU A 262 8.55 1.09 -28.88
C GLU A 262 9.20 1.07 -27.48
N VAL A 263 9.89 2.14 -27.07
CA VAL A 263 10.41 2.29 -25.69
C VAL A 263 9.26 2.40 -24.68
N GLN A 264 8.17 3.09 -25.02
CA GLN A 264 6.97 3.15 -24.18
C GLN A 264 6.32 1.78 -24.02
N ASP A 265 6.24 0.99 -25.09
CA ASP A 265 5.75 -0.40 -25.03
C ASP A 265 6.63 -1.26 -24.10
N ALA A 266 7.95 -1.07 -24.13
CA ALA A 266 8.89 -1.75 -23.26
C ALA A 266 8.69 -1.38 -21.77
N ILE A 267 8.53 -0.09 -21.48
CA ILE A 267 8.25 0.40 -20.12
C ILE A 267 6.94 -0.17 -19.59
N ALA A 268 5.90 -0.17 -20.42
CA ALA A 268 4.60 -0.74 -20.05
C ALA A 268 4.68 -2.25 -19.82
N ALA A 269 5.45 -2.97 -20.64
CA ALA A 269 5.66 -4.40 -20.50
C ALA A 269 6.39 -4.74 -19.19
N ALA A 270 7.50 -4.06 -18.87
CA ALA A 270 8.21 -4.23 -17.62
C ALA A 270 7.34 -3.86 -16.40
N GLY A 271 6.64 -2.72 -16.47
CA GLY A 271 5.73 -2.27 -15.41
C GLY A 271 4.46 -3.11 -15.23
N SER A 272 4.22 -4.10 -16.09
CA SER A 272 3.19 -5.12 -15.85
C SER A 272 3.69 -6.33 -15.04
N LEU A 273 5.01 -6.44 -14.86
CA LEU A 273 5.66 -7.55 -14.18
C LEU A 273 6.16 -7.14 -12.80
N HIS A 274 6.74 -5.94 -12.68
CA HIS A 274 7.33 -5.48 -11.42
C HIS A 274 7.39 -3.96 -11.32
N ASP A 275 7.53 -3.48 -10.08
CA ASP A 275 7.82 -2.08 -9.73
C ASP A 275 9.19 -1.98 -9.03
N LEU A 276 9.76 -0.77 -8.97
CA LEU A 276 11.10 -0.53 -8.40
C LEU A 276 11.04 0.25 -7.08
N PRO A 277 12.03 0.10 -6.18
CA PRO A 277 12.10 0.82 -4.92
C PRO A 277 12.12 2.36 -5.11
N THR A 278 11.52 3.12 -4.20
CA THR A 278 11.36 4.58 -4.24
C THR A 278 12.68 5.29 -4.03
N GLY A 279 13.67 4.59 -3.47
CA GLY A 279 15.04 5.06 -3.35
C GLY A 279 15.78 5.18 -4.68
N ALA A 280 15.31 4.53 -5.75
CA ALA A 280 15.92 4.65 -7.07
C ALA A 280 15.67 6.04 -7.66
N ALA A 281 16.75 6.72 -8.07
CA ALA A 281 16.65 7.99 -8.79
C ALA A 281 16.14 7.77 -10.21
N ALA A 282 15.23 8.62 -10.69
CA ALA A 282 14.69 8.48 -12.03
C ALA A 282 15.79 8.68 -13.09
N ALA A 283 15.82 7.81 -14.10
CA ALA A 283 16.70 7.93 -15.26
C ALA A 283 16.03 8.71 -16.38
N LYS A 284 16.80 9.52 -17.09
CA LYS A 284 16.32 10.26 -18.27
C LYS A 284 16.61 9.46 -19.53
N VAL A 285 15.59 9.23 -20.34
CA VAL A 285 15.73 8.52 -21.62
C VAL A 285 15.96 9.53 -22.75
N ILE A 286 16.95 9.26 -23.59
CA ILE A 286 17.35 10.13 -24.70
C ILE A 286 17.34 9.31 -25.98
N VAL A 287 16.54 9.76 -26.95
CA VAL A 287 16.64 9.28 -28.33
C VAL A 287 17.77 10.06 -29.01
N ASP A 288 18.91 9.40 -29.21
CA ASP A 288 20.15 10.02 -29.64
C ASP A 288 20.36 9.85 -31.15
N HIS A 289 20.36 10.96 -31.89
CA HIS A 289 20.60 10.99 -33.33
C HIS A 289 22.09 11.03 -33.71
N ALA A 290 22.97 11.27 -32.73
CA ALA A 290 24.41 11.34 -32.95
C ALA A 290 25.10 10.00 -32.72
N LEU A 291 24.42 9.01 -32.11
CA LEU A 291 24.98 7.68 -31.94
C LEU A 291 25.25 7.01 -33.30
N PRO A 292 26.43 6.38 -33.48
CA PRO A 292 26.74 5.65 -34.69
C PRO A 292 25.89 4.37 -34.77
N ALA A 293 25.69 3.86 -36.00
CA ALA A 293 24.79 2.73 -36.25
C ALA A 293 25.23 1.41 -35.58
N ASP A 294 26.51 1.29 -35.21
CA ASP A 294 27.09 0.15 -34.50
C ASP A 294 26.96 0.26 -32.97
N ASN A 295 26.47 1.38 -32.44
CA ASN A 295 26.16 1.55 -31.04
C ASN A 295 24.64 1.79 -30.86
N PRO A 296 23.85 0.73 -30.56
CA PRO A 296 22.40 0.87 -30.46
C PRO A 296 21.96 1.66 -29.22
N GLY A 297 22.78 1.74 -28.17
CA GLY A 297 22.46 2.46 -26.94
C GLY A 297 23.49 2.24 -25.83
N PHE A 298 23.38 3.03 -24.76
CA PHE A 298 24.16 2.87 -23.54
C PHE A 298 23.48 3.55 -22.34
N TYR A 299 23.79 3.07 -21.14
CA TYR A 299 23.47 3.70 -19.86
C TYR A 299 24.68 4.44 -19.28
N ASP A 300 24.50 5.72 -18.93
CA ASP A 300 25.48 6.51 -18.18
C ASP A 300 25.11 6.57 -16.69
N ALA A 301 25.86 5.83 -15.88
CA ALA A 301 25.67 5.77 -14.43
C ALA A 301 25.91 7.10 -13.70
N GLN A 302 26.71 8.02 -14.26
CA GLN A 302 27.03 9.30 -13.63
C GLN A 302 25.92 10.33 -13.80
N THR A 303 25.31 10.35 -15.00
CA THR A 303 24.23 11.30 -15.33
C THR A 303 22.84 10.71 -15.18
N LEU A 304 22.74 9.38 -14.99
CA LEU A 304 21.51 8.60 -15.01
C LEU A 304 20.75 8.77 -16.34
N GLU A 305 21.48 8.84 -17.44
CA GLU A 305 20.91 8.95 -18.79
C GLU A 305 20.95 7.59 -19.51
N ILE A 306 19.85 7.21 -20.15
CA ILE A 306 19.75 6.05 -21.04
C ILE A 306 19.65 6.58 -22.46
N HIS A 307 20.68 6.35 -23.26
CA HIS A 307 20.74 6.76 -24.66
C HIS A 307 20.35 5.60 -25.56
N ILE A 308 19.40 5.83 -26.47
CA ILE A 308 18.96 4.87 -27.48
C ILE A 308 19.16 5.51 -28.84
N ALA A 309 19.90 4.85 -29.72
CA ALA A 309 20.13 5.34 -31.06
C ALA A 309 18.80 5.48 -31.81
N ALA A 310 18.57 6.64 -32.42
CA ALA A 310 17.34 6.90 -33.17
C ALA A 310 17.13 5.92 -34.34
N ALA A 311 18.21 5.33 -34.85
CA ALA A 311 18.23 4.37 -35.95
C ALA A 311 18.40 2.90 -35.50
N ALA A 312 18.28 2.60 -34.19
CA ALA A 312 18.39 1.23 -33.70
C ALA A 312 17.32 0.32 -34.33
N ASP A 313 17.71 -0.89 -34.70
CA ASP A 313 16.79 -1.90 -35.27
C ASP A 313 15.90 -2.55 -34.20
N THR A 314 16.36 -2.54 -32.94
CA THR A 314 15.67 -3.17 -31.79
C THR A 314 15.60 -2.23 -30.57
N PRO A 315 15.05 -1.00 -30.70
CA PRO A 315 15.17 0.03 -29.68
C PRO A 315 14.46 -0.30 -28.36
N ALA A 316 13.44 -1.15 -28.36
CA ALA A 316 12.77 -1.58 -27.14
C ALA A 316 13.60 -2.60 -26.35
N MET A 317 14.23 -3.55 -27.05
CA MET A 317 15.18 -4.48 -26.43
C MET A 317 16.45 -3.77 -25.96
N THR A 318 16.99 -2.84 -26.76
CA THR A 318 18.10 -1.98 -26.32
C THR A 318 17.73 -1.20 -25.06
N PHE A 319 16.55 -0.57 -25.01
CA PHE A 319 16.11 0.12 -23.81
C PHE A 319 16.04 -0.81 -22.60
N LEU A 320 15.48 -2.01 -22.72
CA LEU A 320 15.41 -2.94 -21.59
C LEU A 320 16.79 -3.43 -21.16
N HIS A 321 17.72 -3.59 -22.09
CA HIS A 321 19.11 -3.88 -21.78
C HIS A 321 19.73 -2.77 -20.92
N GLU A 322 19.64 -1.51 -21.36
CA GLU A 322 20.15 -0.36 -20.60
C GLU A 322 19.42 -0.18 -19.27
N ALA A 323 18.11 -0.43 -19.23
CA ALA A 323 17.33 -0.43 -18.01
C ALA A 323 17.79 -1.54 -17.04
N GLY A 324 18.28 -2.67 -17.55
CA GLY A 324 18.89 -3.73 -16.75
C GLY A 324 20.16 -3.26 -16.04
N HIS A 325 21.03 -2.53 -16.74
CA HIS A 325 22.20 -1.86 -16.13
C HIS A 325 21.78 -0.83 -15.08
N TYR A 326 20.80 0.01 -15.39
CA TYR A 326 20.24 0.97 -14.43
C TYR A 326 19.69 0.29 -13.17
N ILE A 327 18.93 -0.80 -13.31
CA ILE A 327 18.37 -1.55 -12.17
C ILE A 327 19.48 -2.17 -11.32
N SER A 328 20.50 -2.76 -11.95
CA SER A 328 21.69 -3.27 -11.25
C SER A 328 22.36 -2.18 -10.41
N HIS A 329 22.46 -0.97 -10.97
CA HIS A 329 23.13 0.17 -10.35
C HIS A 329 22.30 0.92 -9.29
N GLN A 330 20.97 0.99 -9.44
CA GLN A 330 20.12 1.88 -8.64
C GLN A 330 19.14 1.16 -7.72
N ALA A 331 18.76 -0.08 -8.05
CA ALA A 331 17.66 -0.76 -7.38
C ALA A 331 18.07 -2.10 -6.76
N LEU A 332 19.04 -2.80 -7.34
CA LEU A 332 19.62 -4.00 -6.74
C LEU A 332 20.77 -3.61 -5.81
N GLY A 333 20.81 -4.20 -4.61
CA GLY A 333 21.87 -3.96 -3.64
C GLY A 333 21.90 -2.52 -3.11
N GLN A 334 23.11 -1.96 -2.96
CA GLN A 334 23.32 -0.57 -2.54
C GLN A 334 23.23 0.36 -3.77
N PRO A 335 22.35 1.39 -3.76
CA PRO A 335 22.29 2.35 -4.85
C PRO A 335 23.64 3.04 -5.10
N GLY A 336 24.07 3.08 -6.35
CA GLY A 336 25.38 3.62 -6.74
C GLY A 336 26.46 2.55 -6.93
N GLU A 337 26.19 1.30 -6.59
CA GLU A 337 27.09 0.17 -6.78
C GLU A 337 26.49 -0.83 -7.78
N LEU A 338 27.35 -1.41 -8.60
CA LEU A 338 26.96 -2.46 -9.55
C LEU A 338 26.77 -3.78 -8.80
N SER A 339 25.61 -4.41 -9.01
CA SER A 339 25.13 -5.47 -8.12
C SER A 339 25.11 -6.87 -8.73
N ALA A 340 25.57 -7.10 -9.97
CA ALA A 340 25.54 -8.43 -10.59
C ALA A 340 26.36 -9.49 -9.83
N LEU A 341 27.19 -9.08 -8.86
CA LEU A 341 28.04 -9.91 -8.01
C LEU A 341 27.56 -10.06 -6.56
N THR A 342 26.40 -9.51 -6.18
CA THR A 342 25.91 -9.63 -4.80
C THR A 342 25.41 -11.04 -4.48
N GLU A 343 25.33 -11.41 -3.20
CA GLU A 343 24.92 -12.75 -2.77
C GLU A 343 23.49 -13.10 -3.20
N GLU A 344 22.61 -12.10 -3.26
CA GLU A 344 21.21 -12.23 -3.66
C GLU A 344 21.04 -12.74 -5.09
N LEU A 345 21.99 -12.43 -5.98
CA LEU A 345 21.97 -12.85 -7.38
C LEU A 345 22.71 -14.18 -7.63
N GLU A 346 23.21 -14.86 -6.59
CA GLU A 346 23.89 -16.15 -6.74
C GLU A 346 23.04 -17.22 -7.44
N PRO A 347 21.75 -17.40 -7.12
CA PRO A 347 20.90 -18.36 -7.84
C PRO A 347 20.76 -18.06 -9.33
N TRP A 348 20.78 -16.77 -9.71
CA TRP A 348 20.76 -16.34 -11.10
C TRP A 348 22.10 -16.62 -11.79
N ARG A 349 23.23 -16.28 -11.16
CA ARG A 349 24.57 -16.58 -11.71
C ARG A 349 24.75 -18.07 -11.97
N GLN A 350 24.32 -18.92 -11.03
CA GLN A 350 24.36 -20.37 -11.21
C GLN A 350 23.54 -20.79 -12.43
N ALA A 351 22.29 -20.33 -12.53
CA ALA A 351 21.40 -20.68 -13.64
C ALA A 351 22.00 -20.26 -14.99
N VAL A 352 22.58 -19.06 -15.07
CA VAL A 352 23.20 -18.57 -16.31
C VAL A 352 24.46 -19.34 -16.68
N GLY A 353 25.32 -19.66 -15.71
CA GLY A 353 26.52 -20.47 -15.94
C GLY A 353 26.23 -21.89 -16.44
N GLU A 354 25.00 -22.37 -16.24
CA GLU A 354 24.53 -23.66 -16.71
C GLU A 354 23.91 -23.65 -18.13
N THR A 355 23.84 -22.50 -18.79
CA THR A 355 23.24 -22.36 -20.13
C THR A 355 24.16 -22.78 -21.27
N GLU A 356 23.60 -23.24 -22.38
CA GLU A 356 24.34 -23.54 -23.62
C GLU A 356 24.95 -22.27 -24.21
N SER A 357 24.22 -21.14 -24.22
CA SER A 357 24.74 -19.86 -24.74
C SER A 357 26.03 -19.42 -24.06
N ILE A 358 26.11 -19.48 -22.72
CA ILE A 358 27.32 -19.09 -21.99
C ILE A 358 28.47 -20.07 -22.22
N ARG A 359 28.18 -21.38 -22.24
CA ARG A 359 29.21 -22.39 -22.56
C ARG A 359 29.75 -22.22 -23.98
N LEU A 360 28.90 -21.85 -24.93
CA LEU A 360 29.31 -21.56 -26.30
C LEU A 360 30.24 -20.33 -26.34
N LEU A 361 29.87 -19.21 -25.69
CA LEU A 361 30.73 -18.03 -25.62
C LEU A 361 32.11 -18.35 -25.02
N LEU A 362 32.15 -19.14 -23.93
CA LEU A 362 33.40 -19.59 -23.32
C LEU A 362 34.24 -20.45 -24.28
N ALA A 363 33.61 -21.38 -25.00
CA ALA A 363 34.30 -22.23 -25.97
C ALA A 363 34.85 -21.43 -27.16
N LEU A 364 34.20 -20.31 -27.53
CA LEU A 364 34.67 -19.45 -28.61
C LEU A 364 35.95 -18.68 -28.26
N LEU A 365 36.25 -18.46 -26.98
CA LEU A 365 37.49 -17.80 -26.53
C LEU A 365 38.76 -18.61 -26.86
N ASP A 366 38.63 -19.91 -27.09
CA ASP A 366 39.74 -20.80 -27.44
C ASP A 366 39.97 -20.90 -28.97
N LEU A 367 39.21 -20.15 -29.79
CA LEU A 367 39.25 -20.22 -31.24
C LEU A 367 39.78 -18.91 -31.86
N ASP A 368 40.65 -19.03 -32.85
CA ASP A 368 41.10 -17.86 -33.64
C ASP A 368 40.06 -17.43 -34.69
N GLU A 369 39.30 -18.39 -35.24
CA GLU A 369 38.33 -18.14 -36.32
C GLU A 369 37.10 -19.05 -36.21
N ILE A 370 35.93 -18.50 -36.51
CA ILE A 370 34.66 -19.22 -36.57
C ILE A 370 34.07 -19.27 -37.97
N PRO A 371 33.34 -20.36 -38.32
CA PRO A 371 32.58 -20.39 -39.57
C PRO A 371 31.40 -19.42 -39.50
N ALA A 372 31.23 -18.59 -40.52
CA ALA A 372 30.07 -17.72 -40.69
C ALA A 372 29.46 -17.90 -42.09
N VAL A 373 28.19 -17.53 -42.24
CA VAL A 373 27.50 -17.49 -43.53
C VAL A 373 27.20 -16.05 -43.86
N THR A 374 27.69 -15.56 -45.00
CA THR A 374 27.42 -14.19 -45.44
C THR A 374 25.97 -14.02 -45.90
N GLY A 375 25.54 -12.78 -46.11
CA GLY A 375 24.21 -12.50 -46.68
C GLY A 375 23.97 -13.10 -48.07
N SER A 376 25.03 -13.51 -48.80
CA SER A 376 24.93 -14.22 -50.09
C SER A 376 24.87 -15.75 -49.94
N GLY A 377 24.93 -16.29 -48.72
CA GLY A 377 24.95 -17.73 -48.44
C GLY A 377 26.33 -18.39 -48.53
N GLU A 378 27.40 -17.59 -48.72
CA GLU A 378 28.77 -18.10 -48.77
C GLU A 378 29.29 -18.44 -47.37
N ARG A 379 29.96 -19.60 -47.23
CA ARG A 379 30.62 -19.99 -45.98
C ARG A 379 32.02 -19.39 -45.92
N VAL A 380 32.25 -18.53 -44.94
CA VAL A 380 33.54 -17.87 -44.70
C VAL A 380 34.07 -18.21 -43.30
N ARG A 381 35.35 -17.97 -43.07
CA ARG A 381 35.97 -17.96 -41.73
C ARG A 381 36.12 -16.50 -41.31
N VAL A 382 35.67 -16.17 -40.11
CA VAL A 382 35.76 -14.82 -39.55
C VAL A 382 36.63 -14.89 -38.30
N PRO A 383 37.61 -13.99 -38.14
CA PRO A 383 38.37 -13.89 -36.89
C PRO A 383 37.45 -13.69 -35.69
N VAL A 384 37.77 -14.37 -34.59
CA VAL A 384 37.05 -14.20 -33.33
C VAL A 384 37.45 -12.87 -32.69
N ASP A 385 36.45 -12.08 -32.35
CA ASP A 385 36.62 -10.84 -31.59
C ASP A 385 36.64 -11.18 -30.09
N HIS A 386 37.84 -11.40 -29.58
CA HIS A 386 38.05 -11.84 -28.20
C HIS A 386 37.65 -10.76 -27.19
N ASP A 387 37.88 -9.49 -27.51
CA ASP A 387 37.51 -8.38 -26.62
C ASP A 387 35.98 -8.29 -26.50
N PHE A 388 35.27 -8.47 -27.62
CA PHE A 388 33.82 -8.52 -27.61
C PHE A 388 33.26 -9.75 -26.88
N LEU A 389 33.88 -10.93 -27.02
CA LEU A 389 33.47 -12.11 -26.25
C LEU A 389 33.67 -11.92 -24.74
N LEU A 390 34.78 -11.33 -24.32
CA LEU A 390 35.03 -11.01 -22.92
C LEU A 390 34.01 -9.99 -22.39
N TYR A 391 33.64 -9.01 -23.21
CA TYR A 391 32.53 -8.09 -22.91
C TYR A 391 31.21 -8.85 -22.69
N LEU A 392 30.83 -9.73 -23.62
CA LEU A 392 29.62 -10.56 -23.50
C LEU A 392 29.67 -11.55 -22.32
N LEU A 393 30.81 -11.80 -21.70
CA LEU A 393 30.92 -12.65 -20.51
C LEU A 393 30.96 -11.84 -19.21
N HIS A 394 30.94 -10.51 -19.28
CA HIS A 394 30.92 -9.66 -18.11
C HIS A 394 29.61 -9.83 -17.32
N PRO A 395 29.64 -10.03 -15.98
CA PRO A 395 28.43 -10.29 -15.19
C PRO A 395 27.31 -9.26 -15.38
N GLU A 396 27.65 -7.96 -15.43
CA GLU A 396 26.67 -6.88 -15.68
C GLU A 396 26.03 -6.98 -17.06
N GLU A 397 26.81 -7.32 -18.07
CA GLU A 397 26.33 -7.49 -19.45
C GLU A 397 25.42 -8.73 -19.57
N VAL A 398 25.77 -9.79 -18.86
CA VAL A 398 24.94 -10.99 -18.75
C VAL A 398 23.63 -10.68 -18.02
N TRP A 399 23.68 -9.89 -16.94
CA TRP A 399 22.49 -9.43 -16.22
C TRP A 399 21.56 -8.63 -17.12
N ALA A 400 22.06 -7.55 -17.74
CA ALA A 400 21.27 -6.67 -18.59
C ALA A 400 20.57 -7.41 -19.74
N ARG A 401 21.28 -8.31 -20.43
CA ARG A 401 20.68 -9.15 -21.49
C ARG A 401 19.63 -10.10 -20.93
N SER A 402 19.91 -10.75 -19.80
CA SER A 402 18.95 -11.68 -19.17
C SER A 402 17.69 -10.95 -18.69
N TYR A 403 17.81 -9.75 -18.12
CA TYR A 403 16.68 -8.92 -17.73
C TYR A 403 15.82 -8.54 -18.94
N ALA A 404 16.44 -8.08 -20.03
CA ALA A 404 15.73 -7.72 -21.25
C ALA A 404 14.93 -8.91 -21.84
N GLN A 405 15.55 -10.09 -21.92
CA GLN A 405 14.86 -11.29 -22.40
C GLN A 405 13.78 -11.78 -21.43
N TRP A 406 13.99 -11.63 -20.11
CA TRP A 406 12.97 -11.96 -19.10
C TRP A 406 11.73 -11.09 -19.26
N VAL A 407 11.86 -9.77 -19.39
CA VAL A 407 10.71 -8.89 -19.64
C VAL A 407 10.01 -9.27 -20.94
N ALA A 408 10.75 -9.48 -22.03
CA ALA A 408 10.18 -9.84 -23.33
C ALA A 408 9.34 -11.15 -23.26
N THR A 409 9.89 -12.17 -22.61
CA THR A 409 9.26 -13.50 -22.53
C THR A 409 8.10 -13.54 -21.53
N ARG A 410 8.24 -12.93 -20.35
CA ARG A 410 7.20 -12.94 -19.30
C ARG A 410 6.02 -12.02 -19.63
N SER A 411 6.26 -10.85 -20.25
CA SER A 411 5.17 -9.95 -20.64
C SER A 411 4.37 -10.44 -21.85
N GLY A 412 4.96 -11.31 -22.68
CA GLY A 412 4.36 -11.74 -23.95
C GLY A 412 4.17 -10.61 -24.98
N ASN A 413 4.82 -9.46 -24.77
CA ASN A 413 4.71 -8.30 -25.64
C ASN A 413 5.26 -8.62 -27.04
N GLN A 414 4.41 -8.47 -28.07
CA GLN A 414 4.75 -8.89 -29.43
C GLN A 414 5.87 -8.05 -30.08
N THR A 415 5.99 -6.76 -29.72
CA THR A 415 7.08 -5.91 -30.18
C THR A 415 8.41 -6.41 -29.61
N LEU A 416 8.45 -6.70 -28.31
CA LEU A 416 9.65 -7.24 -27.64
C LEU A 416 10.04 -8.61 -28.18
N LEU A 417 9.10 -9.54 -28.32
CA LEU A 417 9.38 -10.89 -28.85
C LEU A 417 9.92 -10.84 -30.29
N ARG A 418 9.40 -9.94 -31.13
CA ARG A 418 9.90 -9.73 -32.49
C ARG A 418 11.34 -9.22 -32.49
N GLN A 419 11.65 -8.24 -31.64
CA GLN A 419 12.99 -7.66 -31.54
C GLN A 419 13.99 -8.66 -30.93
N LEU A 420 13.59 -9.41 -29.89
CA LEU A 420 14.37 -10.51 -29.33
C LEU A 420 14.78 -11.54 -30.40
N HIS A 421 13.86 -11.88 -31.32
CA HIS A 421 14.18 -12.77 -32.44
C HIS A 421 15.20 -12.18 -33.43
N LEU A 422 15.25 -10.85 -33.59
CA LEU A 422 16.27 -10.19 -34.39
C LEU A 422 17.63 -10.21 -33.68
N ASP A 423 17.66 -9.93 -32.38
CA ASP A 423 18.90 -9.92 -31.58
C ASP A 423 19.57 -11.30 -31.53
N ARG A 424 18.81 -12.40 -31.65
CA ARG A 424 19.35 -13.77 -31.75
C ARG A 424 20.10 -14.07 -33.05
N ARG A 425 20.00 -13.24 -34.09
CA ARG A 425 20.60 -13.50 -35.42
C ARG A 425 22.08 -13.10 -35.53
N GLY A 426 22.71 -12.70 -34.43
CA GLY A 426 24.12 -12.31 -34.38
C GLY A 426 25.08 -13.47 -34.60
N LEU A 427 26.35 -13.12 -34.87
CA LEU A 427 27.45 -14.09 -35.00
C LEU A 427 27.74 -14.80 -33.67
N TYR A 428 27.53 -14.10 -32.56
CA TYR A 428 27.66 -14.61 -31.21
C TYR A 428 26.27 -14.72 -30.56
N PRO A 429 26.03 -15.71 -29.67
CA PRO A 429 24.77 -15.84 -28.96
C PRO A 429 24.64 -14.71 -27.92
N MET A 430 24.09 -13.57 -28.35
CA MET A 430 23.82 -12.44 -27.46
C MET A 430 22.61 -12.69 -26.55
N GLN A 431 21.67 -13.52 -27.01
CA GLN A 431 20.45 -13.91 -26.30
C GLN A 431 20.33 -15.43 -26.29
N TRP A 432 19.51 -15.97 -25.38
CA TRP A 432 19.31 -17.42 -25.20
C TRP A 432 18.13 -17.92 -26.03
N GLU A 433 18.16 -19.18 -26.45
CA GLU A 433 16.96 -19.86 -26.92
C GLU A 433 15.96 -20.10 -25.77
N ASP A 434 14.68 -20.28 -26.09
CA ASP A 434 13.61 -20.27 -25.08
C ASP A 434 13.81 -21.34 -23.99
N ASP A 435 14.14 -22.57 -24.38
CA ASP A 435 14.36 -23.69 -23.46
C ASP A 435 15.62 -23.51 -22.60
N ASP A 436 16.68 -22.91 -23.17
CA ASP A 436 17.94 -22.62 -22.48
C ASP A 436 17.78 -21.44 -21.50
N PHE A 437 16.90 -20.49 -21.82
CA PHE A 437 16.64 -19.30 -21.01
C PHE A 437 15.71 -19.54 -19.81
N GLU A 438 14.75 -20.45 -19.94
CA GLU A 438 13.69 -20.61 -18.95
C GLU A 438 14.18 -20.90 -17.50
N PRO A 439 15.28 -21.66 -17.26
CA PRO A 439 15.90 -21.73 -15.93
C PRO A 439 16.40 -20.39 -15.39
N VAL A 440 16.97 -19.53 -16.24
CA VAL A 440 17.42 -18.17 -15.90
C VAL A 440 16.22 -17.29 -15.57
N ALA A 441 15.16 -17.35 -16.39
CA ALA A 441 13.94 -16.59 -16.18
C ALA A 441 13.30 -16.90 -14.82
N ARG A 442 13.23 -18.18 -14.41
CA ARG A 442 12.76 -18.58 -13.08
C ARG A 442 13.67 -18.10 -11.94
N ALA A 443 14.97 -17.96 -12.17
CA ALA A 443 15.85 -17.38 -11.17
C ALA A 443 15.53 -15.90 -10.96
N ILE A 444 15.27 -15.15 -12.05
CA ILE A 444 14.84 -13.75 -12.00
C ILE A 444 13.46 -13.64 -11.32
N ASP A 445 12.49 -14.49 -11.65
CA ASP A 445 11.16 -14.51 -10.99
C ASP A 445 11.31 -14.57 -9.46
N ARG A 446 12.15 -15.49 -8.96
CA ARG A 446 12.41 -15.62 -7.52
C ARG A 446 13.11 -14.41 -6.90
N ILE A 447 14.03 -13.77 -7.62
CA ILE A 447 14.68 -12.54 -7.16
C ILE A 447 13.63 -11.44 -7.01
N MET A 448 12.77 -11.24 -8.02
CA MET A 448 11.71 -10.24 -7.97
C MET A 448 10.72 -10.51 -6.82
N GLU A 449 10.34 -11.78 -6.59
CA GLU A 449 9.50 -12.18 -5.46
C GLU A 449 10.16 -11.90 -4.10
N GLN A 450 11.46 -12.24 -3.95
CA GLN A 450 12.22 -12.02 -2.72
C GLN A 450 12.41 -10.54 -2.39
N LEU A 451 12.57 -9.71 -3.42
CA LEU A 451 12.64 -8.26 -3.30
C LEU A 451 11.27 -7.61 -3.08
N GLY A 452 10.18 -8.38 -3.22
CA GLY A 452 8.81 -7.87 -3.12
C GLY A 452 8.41 -7.00 -4.31
N TRP A 453 9.09 -7.11 -5.46
CA TRP A 453 8.87 -6.23 -6.62
C TRP A 453 7.71 -6.68 -7.51
N THR A 454 7.30 -7.95 -7.44
CA THR A 454 6.20 -8.51 -8.23
C THR A 454 4.85 -7.85 -7.92
N ILE A 455 4.09 -7.51 -8.97
CA ILE A 455 2.76 -6.85 -8.89
C ILE A 455 1.62 -7.85 -8.64
#